data_AF-A0A7X9RKV2-F1
#
_entry.id   AF-A0A7X9RKV2-F1
#
_cell.length_a   1.000
_cell.length_b   1.000
_cell.length_c   1.000
_cell.angle_alpha   90.00
_cell.angle_beta   90.00
_cell.angle_gamma   90.00
#
_symmetry.space_group_name_H-M   'P 1'
#
loop_
_entity.id
_entity.type
_entity.pdbx_description
1 polymer ?
#
loop_
_entity_poly.entity_id
_entity_poly.type
_entity_poly.pdbx_seq_one_letter_code
_entity_poly.pdbx_strand_id
1 'polypeptide(L)' 'MNKETKAIIHGIKWMNDTESEHMVCQYKKYFVEGIDIPEIVKVFQSEYDSTFTFEGDPIELYWAIVEWYDDEIGFDED' A
#
# COMPACT_ATOMS: atom_id res chain seq x y z
N MET A 1 10.13 3.80 13.73
CA MET A 1 9.32 3.96 12.51
C MET A 1 9.27 5.43 12.08
N ASN A 2 9.69 5.73 10.85
CA ASN A 2 9.69 7.10 10.29
C ASN A 2 8.26 7.58 9.94
N LYS A 3 8.12 8.85 9.58
CA LYS A 3 6.80 9.47 9.33
C LYS A 3 6.16 8.94 8.05
N GLU A 4 6.97 8.58 7.06
CA GLU A 4 6.55 8.06 5.76
C GLU A 4 5.91 6.68 5.89
N THR A 5 6.57 5.76 6.60
CA THR A 5 6.03 4.43 6.93
C THR A 5 4.68 4.54 7.65
N LYS A 6 4.58 5.46 8.63
CA LYS A 6 3.31 5.72 9.34
C LYS A 6 2.22 6.22 8.40
N ALA A 7 2.55 7.10 7.46
CA ALA A 7 1.60 7.64 6.50
C ALA A 7 1.09 6.55 5.55
N ILE A 8 1.96 5.66 5.07
CA ILE A 8 1.57 4.52 4.23
C ILE A 8 0.67 3.56 5.00
N ILE A 9 1.06 3.14 6.21
CA ILE A 9 0.25 2.26 7.07
C ILE A 9 -1.12 2.88 7.37
N HIS A 10 -1.16 4.17 7.69
CA HIS A 10 -2.42 4.87 7.90
C HIS A 10 -3.27 4.87 6.63
N GLY A 11 -2.67 5.10 5.47
CA GLY A 11 -3.35 5.07 4.19
C GLY A 11 -3.96 3.71 3.86
N ILE A 12 -3.19 2.62 4.01
CA ILE A 12 -3.65 1.24 3.77
C ILE A 12 -4.91 0.95 4.60
N LYS A 13 -4.85 1.23 5.92
CA LYS A 13 -5.97 1.01 6.84
C LYS A 13 -7.17 1.87 6.51
N TRP A 14 -6.94 3.16 6.31
CA TRP A 14 -7.99 4.11 6.01
C TRP A 14 -8.71 3.76 4.70
N MET A 15 -7.97 3.37 3.66
CA MET A 15 -8.56 2.98 2.38
C MET A 15 -9.44 1.74 2.55
N ASN A 16 -9.03 0.75 3.36
CA ASN A 16 -9.80 -0.48 3.62
C ASN A 16 -11.10 -0.15 4.35
N ASP A 17 -11.00 0.70 5.37
CA ASP A 17 -12.14 1.13 6.18
C ASP A 17 -13.17 1.96 5.37
N THR A 18 -12.74 2.62 4.29
CA THR A 18 -13.59 3.52 3.50
C THR A 18 -13.78 3.10 2.05
N GLU A 19 -13.34 1.90 1.66
CA GLU A 19 -13.41 1.38 0.28
C GLU A 19 -12.91 2.41 -0.75
N SER A 20 -11.73 2.98 -0.46
CA SER A 20 -11.16 4.13 -1.21
C SER A 20 -9.79 3.84 -1.81
N GLU A 21 -9.53 2.59 -2.18
CA GLU A 21 -8.25 2.09 -2.70
C GLU A 21 -7.82 2.80 -3.99
N HIS A 22 -8.78 3.32 -4.76
CA HIS A 22 -8.51 4.18 -5.91
C HIS A 22 -7.67 5.42 -5.56
N MET A 23 -7.65 5.84 -4.30
CA MET A 23 -6.82 6.95 -3.82
C MET A 23 -5.37 6.57 -3.51
N VAL A 24 -4.94 5.32 -3.70
CA VAL A 24 -3.57 4.86 -3.43
C VAL A 24 -2.50 5.74 -4.08
N CYS A 25 -2.80 6.31 -5.25
CA CYS A 25 -1.91 7.21 -5.98
C CYS A 25 -1.49 8.45 -5.16
N GLN A 26 -2.32 8.91 -4.22
CA GLN A 26 -2.00 10.03 -3.33
C GLN A 26 -0.87 9.72 -2.35
N TYR A 27 -0.63 8.43 -2.07
CA TYR A 27 0.38 7.97 -1.13
C TYR A 27 1.75 7.72 -1.78
N LYS A 28 1.85 7.75 -3.12
CA LYS A 28 3.10 7.50 -3.87
C LYS A 28 4.31 8.28 -3.33
N LYS A 29 4.10 9.55 -2.95
CA LYS A 29 5.16 10.44 -2.42
C LYS A 29 5.79 9.96 -1.11
N TYR A 30 5.17 9.04 -0.38
CA TYR A 30 5.69 8.50 0.87
C TYR A 30 6.56 7.26 0.68
N PHE A 31 6.55 6.65 -0.51
CA PHE A 31 7.38 5.50 -0.83
C PHE A 31 8.80 5.96 -1.22
N VAL A 32 9.58 6.29 -0.20
CA VAL A 32 10.95 6.84 -0.31
C VAL A 32 11.97 5.93 0.36
N GLU A 33 13.25 6.14 0.09
CA GLU A 33 14.34 5.40 0.72
C GLU A 33 14.23 5.46 2.26
N GLY A 34 14.38 4.31 2.92
CA GLY A 34 14.38 4.18 4.37
C GLY A 34 13.02 3.93 5.03
N ILE A 35 11.94 3.72 4.27
CA ILE A 35 10.68 3.17 4.83
C ILE A 35 10.86 1.73 5.31
N ASP A 36 10.01 1.33 6.26
CA ASP A 36 9.99 -0.03 6.80
C ASP A 36 9.10 -0.93 5.93
N ILE A 37 9.68 -1.47 4.84
CA ILE A 37 8.98 -2.36 3.90
C ILE A 37 8.37 -3.57 4.63
N PRO A 38 9.10 -4.32 5.49
CA PRO A 38 8.53 -5.47 6.20
C PRO A 38 7.29 -5.12 7.03
N GLU A 39 7.28 -3.98 7.72
CA GLU A 39 6.12 -3.57 8.51
C GLU A 39 4.93 -3.16 7.62
N ILE A 40 5.18 -2.48 6.49
CA ILE A 40 4.12 -2.12 5.53
C ILE A 40 3.49 -3.38 4.93
N VAL A 41 4.31 -4.34 4.48
CA VAL A 41 3.86 -5.64 3.96
C VAL A 41 3.00 -6.36 5.00
N LYS A 42 3.45 -6.40 6.25
CA LYS A 42 2.70 -7.03 7.35
C LYS A 42 1.35 -6.36 7.61
N VAL A 43 1.27 -5.04 7.53
CA VAL A 43 -0.01 -4.33 7.65
C VAL A 43 -0.89 -4.65 6.45
N PHE A 44 -0.36 -4.57 5.24
CA PHE A 44 -1.11 -4.91 4.02
C PHE A 44 -1.69 -6.34 4.09
N GLN A 45 -0.90 -7.30 4.60
CA GLN A 45 -1.35 -8.67 4.84
C GLN A 45 -2.52 -8.78 5.83
N SER A 46 -2.55 -7.91 6.84
CA SER A 46 -3.60 -7.93 7.86
C SER A 46 -4.89 -7.26 7.38
N GLU A 47 -4.78 -6.27 6.50
CA GLU A 47 -5.92 -5.46 6.06
C GLU A 47 -6.58 -6.04 4.79
N TYR A 48 -5.77 -6.57 3.86
CA TYR A 48 -6.23 -7.00 2.53
C TYR A 48 -5.92 -8.47 2.22
N ASP A 49 -4.63 -8.84 2.15
CA ASP A 49 -4.22 -10.16 1.64
C ASP A 49 -3.13 -10.81 2.48
N SER A 50 -3.54 -11.76 3.34
CA SER A 50 -2.63 -12.52 4.21
C SER A 50 -1.51 -13.28 3.49
N THR A 51 -1.63 -13.48 2.17
CA THR A 51 -0.64 -14.17 1.34
C THR A 51 0.29 -13.23 0.58
N PHE A 52 0.04 -11.93 0.61
CA PHE A 52 0.86 -10.93 -0.08
C PHE A 52 2.32 -10.98 0.40
N THR A 53 3.26 -11.16 -0.53
CA THR A 53 4.70 -11.14 -0.25
C THR A 53 5.40 -10.18 -1.17
N PHE A 54 6.39 -9.45 -0.65
CA PHE A 54 7.14 -8.50 -1.44
C PHE A 54 8.61 -8.42 -0.99
N GLU A 55 9.51 -8.38 -1.97
CA GLU A 55 10.93 -8.08 -1.82
C GLU A 55 11.33 -7.13 -2.94
N GLY A 56 11.97 -6.00 -2.60
CA GLY A 56 12.30 -4.95 -3.55
C GLY A 56 12.48 -3.61 -2.87
N ASP A 57 12.49 -2.55 -3.68
CA ASP A 57 12.63 -1.19 -3.19
C ASP A 57 11.26 -0.52 -2.86
N PRO A 58 11.26 0.67 -2.23
CA PRO A 58 10.03 1.37 -1.88
C PRO A 58 9.11 1.66 -3.07
N ILE A 59 9.65 2.05 -4.24
CA ILE A 59 8.80 2.42 -5.37
C ILE A 59 8.21 1.18 -6.05
N GLU A 60 8.94 0.06 -6.05
CA GLU A 60 8.44 -1.23 -6.47
C GLU A 60 7.33 -1.72 -5.54
N LEU A 61 7.43 -1.51 -4.22
CA LEU A 61 6.37 -1.85 -3.26
C LEU A 61 5.09 -1.06 -3.57
N TYR A 62 5.21 0.23 -3.88
CA TYR A 62 4.06 1.05 -4.29
C TYR A 62 3.36 0.43 -5.49
N TRP A 63 4.11 0.07 -6.54
CA TRP A 63 3.50 -0.51 -7.74
C TRP A 63 2.88 -1.87 -7.48
N ALA A 64 3.51 -2.73 -6.68
CA ALA A 64 2.93 -4.02 -6.29
C ALA A 64 1.59 -3.86 -5.55
N ILE A 65 1.47 -2.85 -4.68
CA ILE A 65 0.20 -2.54 -4.00
C ILE A 65 -0.85 -1.99 -4.98
N VAL A 66 -0.45 -1.11 -5.90
CA VAL A 66 -1.36 -0.55 -6.92
C VAL A 66 -1.89 -1.65 -7.85
N GLU A 67 -1.01 -2.52 -8.33
CA GLU A 67 -1.36 -3.67 -9.19
C GLU A 67 -2.30 -4.61 -8.44
N TRP A 68 -2.04 -4.90 -7.17
CA TRP A 68 -2.94 -5.71 -6.35
C TRP A 68 -4.33 -5.08 -6.22
N TYR A 69 -4.42 -3.77 -5.95
CA TYR A 69 -5.73 -3.10 -5.89
C TYR A 69 -6.46 -3.16 -7.24
N ASP A 70 -5.74 -3.08 -8.35
CA ASP A 70 -6.34 -3.05 -9.69
C ASP A 70 -6.88 -4.42 -10.09
N ASP A 71 -6.10 -5.47 -9.80
CA ASP A 71 -6.49 -6.83 -10.11
C ASP A 71 -7.63 -7.35 -9.20
N GLU A 72 -7.61 -7.01 -7.91
CA GLU A 72 -8.53 -7.62 -6.93
C GLU A 72 -9.79 -6.78 -6.65
N ILE A 73 -9.69 -5.44 -6.73
CA ILE A 73 -10.81 -4.53 -6.44
C ILE A 73 -11.34 -3.90 -7.73
N GLY A 74 -10.44 -3.58 -8.67
CA GLY A 74 -10.76 -2.86 -9.90
C GLY A 74 -10.83 -1.36 -9.68
N PHE A 75 -10.06 -0.59 -10.45
CA PHE A 75 -10.27 0.84 -10.60
C PHE A 75 -11.28 1.00 -11.74
N ASP A 76 -12.56 1.17 -11.43
CA ASP A 76 -13.53 1.51 -12.49
C ASP A 76 -13.06 2.79 -13.19
N GLU A 77 -12.62 2.65 -14.46
CA GLU A 77 -12.28 3.75 -15.36
C GLU A 77 -13.58 4.45 -15.79
N ASP A 78 -14.09 5.37 -14.97
CA ASP A 78 -15.11 6.35 -15.37
C ASP A 78 -14.49 7.57 -16.09
#